data_AF-A0A946MTZ2-F1
#
_entry.id   AF-A0A946MTZ2-F1
#
_cell.length_a   1.000
_cell.length_b   1.000
_cell.length_c   1.000
_cell.angle_alpha   90.00
_cell.angle_beta   90.00
_cell.angle_gamma   90.00
#
_symmetry.space_group_name_H-M   'P 1'
#
loop_
_entity.id
_entity.type
_entity.pdbx_description
1 polymer ?
#
loop_
_entity_poly.entity_id
_entity_poly.type
_entity_poly.pdbx_seq_one_letter_code
_entity_poly.pdbx_strand_id
1 'polypeptide(L)'
;MRLWTFLRPFPYDAQRYVLEVSLTFSKTQARLFRDEELLAEQSHAYTEGPATFVFNLPHGLISDLPDALSDEVLGVVSEGVHGDSGESNQKRSAQLMAGFDNGGSLAIAVTEGGRTVYESHPGRSLQVDRSSVQTVASEEAPGGLSVEQMTQLSQRKWQRNKYSIYADMALGALFFIVGKVTEDLALAALIGAAAGLLLVAAQRFVKVDLLGGFAVFGTIMLLISAAFSLALQDDYWVQMKGTVLGLLTASLFMIDGLLRRGAYFGARIERYMPLPLHHDRIAIGMSLVGVVMAVANYYVANHFTEDFWLTWTTFLDLPLSMALFYAVIFWARKRSADEPYHGS
;
A
#
# COMPACT_ATOMS: atom_id res chain seq x y z
N MET A 1 -0.28 -18.43 2.07
CA MET A 1 -1.73 -18.19 1.95
C MET A 1 -1.94 -17.17 0.83
N ARG A 2 -2.79 -17.45 -0.16
CA ARG A 2 -3.12 -16.52 -1.25
C ARG A 2 -4.20 -15.56 -0.75
N LEU A 3 -3.93 -14.26 -0.82
CA LEU A 3 -4.84 -13.21 -0.38
C LEU A 3 -5.83 -12.83 -1.48
N TRP A 4 -5.33 -12.76 -2.72
CA TRP A 4 -6.11 -12.35 -3.87
C TRP A 4 -5.50 -12.91 -5.16
N THR A 5 -6.33 -13.14 -6.18
CA THR A 5 -5.90 -13.61 -7.49
C THR A 5 -6.59 -12.80 -8.58
N PHE A 6 -5.81 -12.23 -9.49
CA PHE A 6 -6.28 -11.59 -10.71
C PHE A 6 -6.07 -12.54 -11.88
N LEU A 7 -7.11 -12.74 -12.68
CA LEU A 7 -7.04 -13.48 -13.94
C LEU A 7 -7.28 -12.51 -15.08
N ARG A 8 -6.38 -12.50 -16.07
CA ARG A 8 -6.53 -11.68 -17.27
C ARG A 8 -6.33 -12.53 -18.52
N PRO A 9 -7.42 -12.96 -19.18
CA PRO A 9 -7.33 -13.60 -20.48
C PRO A 9 -6.99 -12.57 -21.56
N PHE A 10 -6.17 -12.96 -22.54
CA PHE A 10 -5.88 -12.16 -23.72
C PHE A 10 -5.62 -13.05 -24.95
N PRO A 11 -6.08 -12.64 -26.15
CA PRO A 11 -5.76 -13.33 -27.38
C PRO A 11 -4.39 -12.88 -27.91
N TYR A 12 -3.59 -13.82 -28.40
CA TYR A 12 -2.36 -13.55 -29.13
C TYR A 12 -2.13 -14.66 -30.17
N ASP A 13 -1.83 -14.30 -31.41
CA ASP A 13 -1.52 -15.24 -32.52
C ASP A 13 -2.54 -16.39 -32.68
N ALA A 14 -3.84 -16.03 -32.69
CA ALA A 14 -4.98 -16.95 -32.74
C ALA A 14 -5.11 -17.95 -31.57
N GLN A 15 -4.26 -17.85 -30.54
CA GLN A 15 -4.29 -18.67 -29.32
C GLN A 15 -4.79 -17.85 -28.11
N ARG A 16 -5.31 -18.55 -27.08
CA ARG A 16 -5.81 -17.93 -25.85
C ARG A 16 -4.77 -18.07 -24.73
N TYR A 17 -4.33 -16.95 -24.20
CA TYR A 17 -3.45 -16.90 -23.06
C TYR A 17 -4.20 -16.37 -21.83
N VAL A 18 -3.80 -16.83 -20.65
CA VAL A 18 -4.31 -16.33 -19.37
C VAL A 18 -3.13 -15.98 -18.48
N LEU A 19 -3.09 -14.72 -18.05
CA LEU A 19 -2.16 -14.29 -17.01
C LEU A 19 -2.86 -14.35 -15.64
N GLU A 20 -2.36 -15.18 -14.74
CA GLU A 20 -2.74 -15.24 -13.33
C GLU A 20 -1.74 -14.45 -12.49
N VAL A 21 -2.19 -13.44 -11.75
CA VAL A 21 -1.37 -12.71 -10.78
C VAL A 21 -1.96 -12.90 -9.40
N SER A 22 -1.25 -13.62 -8.54
CA SER A 22 -1.66 -13.88 -7.16
C SER A 22 -0.84 -13.05 -6.18
N LEU A 23 -1.54 -12.47 -5.19
CA LEU A 23 -0.94 -11.72 -4.09
C LEU A 23 -0.91 -12.61 -2.85
N THR A 24 0.23 -12.60 -2.16
CA THR A 24 0.43 -13.27 -0.88
C THR A 24 0.85 -12.23 0.17
N PHE A 25 1.07 -12.63 1.42
CA PHE A 25 1.49 -11.68 2.46
C PHE A 25 2.85 -11.00 2.21
N SER A 26 3.72 -11.60 1.40
CA SER A 26 5.11 -11.12 1.24
C SER A 26 5.57 -10.97 -0.21
N LYS A 27 4.84 -11.52 -1.18
CA LYS A 27 5.22 -11.50 -2.60
C LYS A 27 4.01 -11.49 -3.53
N THR A 28 4.21 -10.96 -4.73
CA THR A 28 3.33 -11.13 -5.89
C THR A 28 3.89 -12.22 -6.78
N GLN A 29 3.03 -13.11 -7.27
CA GLN A 29 3.41 -14.23 -8.13
C GLN A 29 2.57 -14.17 -9.41
N ALA A 30 3.24 -14.12 -10.57
CA ALA A 30 2.61 -14.11 -11.88
C ALA A 30 2.86 -15.44 -12.60
N ARG A 31 1.81 -16.00 -13.19
CA ARG A 31 1.80 -17.26 -13.93
C ARG A 31 1.15 -17.05 -15.28
N LEU A 32 1.83 -17.45 -16.34
CA LEU A 32 1.32 -17.37 -17.69
C LEU A 32 0.88 -18.75 -18.15
N PHE A 33 -0.37 -18.86 -18.56
CA PHE A 33 -0.97 -20.07 -19.12
C PHE A 33 -1.30 -19.86 -20.60
N ARG A 34 -1.19 -20.94 -21.37
CA ARG A 34 -1.81 -21.08 -22.69
C ARG A 34 -2.81 -22.21 -22.58
N ASP A 35 -4.09 -21.90 -22.79
CA ASP A 35 -5.20 -22.78 -22.43
C ASP A 35 -5.08 -23.27 -20.97
N GLU A 36 -4.69 -24.53 -20.74
CA GLU A 36 -4.49 -25.14 -19.41
C GLU A 36 -3.01 -25.45 -19.09
N GLU A 37 -2.09 -25.13 -20.02
CA GLU A 37 -0.66 -25.42 -19.86
C GLU A 37 0.07 -24.21 -19.25
N LEU A 38 0.78 -24.43 -18.13
CA LEU A 38 1.62 -23.41 -17.51
C LEU A 38 2.90 -23.21 -18.33
N LEU A 39 3.05 -22.04 -18.94
CA LEU A 39 4.22 -21.70 -19.75
C LEU A 39 5.36 -21.11 -18.94
N ALA A 40 5.05 -20.26 -17.96
CA ALA A 40 6.06 -19.57 -17.16
C ALA A 40 5.50 -19.07 -15.83
N GLU A 41 6.38 -19.00 -14.83
CA GLU A 41 6.08 -18.47 -13.50
C GLU A 41 7.18 -17.51 -13.06
N GLN A 42 6.79 -16.36 -12.51
CA GLN A 42 7.69 -15.38 -11.89
C GLN A 42 7.13 -14.95 -10.54
N SER A 43 8.02 -14.65 -9.60
CA SER A 43 7.64 -14.12 -8.30
C SER A 43 8.50 -12.93 -7.91
N HIS A 44 7.88 -11.91 -7.34
CA HIS A 44 8.51 -10.67 -6.94
C HIS A 44 8.15 -10.36 -5.48
N ALA A 45 9.15 -10.16 -4.62
CA ALA A 45 8.92 -9.84 -3.22
C ALA A 45 8.49 -8.37 -3.06
N TYR A 46 7.61 -8.05 -2.10
CA TYR A 46 7.22 -6.64 -1.86
C TYR A 46 8.38 -5.74 -1.43
N THR A 47 9.47 -6.35 -0.95
CA THR A 47 10.70 -5.65 -0.58
C THR A 47 11.51 -5.19 -1.79
N GLU A 48 11.24 -5.71 -2.99
CA GLU A 48 12.03 -5.47 -4.21
C GLU A 48 11.47 -4.32 -5.07
N GLY A 49 10.28 -3.80 -4.76
CA GLY A 49 9.69 -2.66 -5.46
C GLY A 49 8.41 -3.00 -6.22
N PRO A 50 7.99 -2.16 -7.19
CA PRO A 50 6.81 -2.43 -8.01
C PRO A 50 7.04 -3.65 -8.91
N ALA A 51 6.14 -4.62 -8.82
CA ALA A 51 6.25 -5.85 -9.59
C ALA A 51 5.87 -5.61 -11.07
N THR A 52 6.89 -5.64 -11.94
CA THR A 52 6.70 -5.73 -13.40
C THR A 52 7.15 -7.11 -13.85
N PHE A 53 6.28 -7.83 -14.55
CA PHE A 53 6.54 -9.16 -15.06
C PHE A 53 6.69 -9.13 -16.57
N VAL A 54 7.72 -9.81 -17.09
CA VAL A 54 7.99 -9.90 -18.53
C VAL A 54 8.09 -11.36 -18.93
N PHE A 55 7.23 -11.80 -19.84
CA PHE A 55 7.19 -13.17 -20.34
C PHE A 55 7.42 -13.19 -21.86
N ASN A 56 8.22 -14.14 -22.34
CA ASN A 56 8.33 -14.40 -23.78
C ASN A 56 7.15 -15.28 -24.23
N LEU A 57 6.43 -14.86 -25.27
CA LEU A 57 5.34 -15.63 -25.84
C LEU A 57 5.87 -16.56 -26.96
N PRO A 58 5.57 -17.87 -26.90
CA PRO A 58 5.88 -18.76 -28.02
C PRO A 58 5.03 -18.38 -29.23
N HIS A 59 5.62 -18.45 -30.43
CA HIS A 59 4.88 -18.26 -31.68
C HIS A 59 4.03 -19.49 -31.99
N GLY A 60 2.83 -19.31 -32.53
CA GLY A 60 2.03 -20.38 -33.09
C GLY A 60 2.70 -20.92 -34.34
N LEU A 61 3.33 -22.08 -34.26
CA LEU A 61 3.59 -22.88 -35.46
C LEU A 61 2.22 -23.35 -35.98
N ILE A 62 1.77 -22.76 -37.08
CA ILE A 62 0.77 -23.41 -37.95
C ILE A 62 1.47 -24.63 -38.53
N SER A 63 1.36 -25.79 -37.85
CA SER A 63 1.48 -27.14 -38.44
C SER A 63 1.61 -28.21 -37.35
N ASP A 64 0.51 -28.56 -36.70
CA ASP A 64 0.30 -29.96 -36.28
C ASP A 64 -0.69 -30.59 -37.28
N LEU A 65 -0.24 -30.71 -38.53
CA LEU A 65 -0.78 -31.70 -39.46
C LEU A 65 0.10 -32.94 -39.28
N PRO A 66 -0.48 -34.13 -38.99
CA PRO A 66 0.33 -35.31 -38.74
C PRO A 66 1.12 -35.69 -40.00
N ASP A 67 2.44 -35.82 -39.83
CA ASP A 67 3.38 -36.40 -40.80
C ASP A 67 3.01 -37.86 -41.08
N ALA A 68 2.11 -38.05 -42.04
CA ALA A 68 2.02 -39.30 -42.77
C ALA A 68 1.49 -38.99 -44.17
N LEU A 69 2.31 -39.32 -45.17
CA LEU A 69 2.05 -39.31 -46.61
C LEU A 69 2.41 -38.02 -47.35
N SER A 70 3.70 -37.85 -47.62
CA SER A 70 4.20 -37.29 -48.89
C SER A 70 5.65 -37.73 -49.09
N ASP A 71 5.86 -39.03 -49.07
CA ASP A 71 6.97 -39.65 -49.80
C ASP A 71 6.42 -40.00 -51.19
N GLU A 72 7.24 -39.80 -52.21
CA GLU A 72 6.92 -39.90 -53.65
C GLU A 72 6.06 -38.76 -54.22
N VAL A 73 6.69 -37.89 -55.01
CA VAL A 73 6.61 -37.92 -56.47
C VAL A 73 7.31 -36.68 -57.03
N LEU A 74 8.42 -36.94 -57.75
CA LEU A 74 8.88 -36.28 -58.98
C LEU A 74 8.78 -34.74 -59.02
N GLY A 75 9.87 -33.97 -59.06
CA GLY A 75 11.01 -34.15 -59.95
C GLY A 75 11.10 -32.95 -60.91
N VAL A 76 12.34 -32.65 -61.32
CA VAL A 76 12.70 -31.96 -62.58
C VAL A 76 12.83 -30.41 -62.55
N VAL A 77 14.11 -29.96 -62.44
CA VAL A 77 14.82 -28.96 -63.31
C VAL A 77 14.40 -27.47 -63.18
N SER A 78 15.25 -26.43 -63.20
CA SER A 78 16.71 -26.23 -63.35
C SER A 78 17.07 -24.82 -62.83
N GLU A 79 18.32 -24.68 -62.39
CA GLU A 79 19.26 -23.54 -62.61
C GLU A 79 18.88 -22.08 -62.31
N GLY A 80 19.74 -21.43 -61.51
CA GLY A 80 20.02 -20.00 -61.70
C GLY A 80 20.71 -19.24 -60.55
N VAL A 81 22.00 -19.52 -60.32
CA VAL A 81 23.09 -18.55 -60.03
C VAL A 81 22.99 -17.59 -58.81
N HIS A 82 23.83 -17.91 -57.80
CA HIS A 82 24.79 -17.07 -57.04
C HIS A 82 24.40 -15.70 -56.43
N GLY A 83 24.64 -15.56 -55.13
CA GLY A 83 24.77 -14.25 -54.45
C GLY A 83 24.71 -14.34 -52.93
N ASP A 84 25.86 -14.58 -52.31
CA ASP A 84 26.17 -14.61 -50.88
C ASP A 84 25.68 -13.39 -50.07
N SER A 85 24.89 -13.64 -49.02
CA SER A 85 25.01 -12.96 -47.71
C SER A 85 24.00 -13.58 -46.74
N GLY A 86 24.50 -14.34 -45.76
CA GLY A 86 23.69 -14.82 -44.65
C GLY A 86 23.17 -13.66 -43.79
N GLU A 87 21.89 -13.34 -43.91
CA GLU A 87 21.11 -12.78 -42.81
C GLU A 87 20.23 -13.90 -42.26
N SER A 88 20.65 -14.42 -41.11
CA SER A 88 19.77 -15.15 -40.21
C SER A 88 18.57 -14.27 -39.91
N ASN A 89 17.41 -14.59 -40.52
CA ASN A 89 16.13 -13.99 -40.19
C ASN A 89 15.72 -14.46 -38.79
N GLN A 90 16.35 -13.88 -37.77
CA GLN A 90 15.98 -14.07 -36.37
C GLN A 90 14.64 -13.36 -36.16
N LYS A 91 13.56 -14.04 -36.54
CA LYS A 91 12.16 -13.66 -36.28
C LYS A 91 12.03 -13.28 -34.79
N ARG A 92 11.67 -12.02 -34.54
CA ARG A 92 11.75 -11.37 -33.22
C ARG A 92 10.71 -11.98 -32.26
N SER A 93 11.15 -12.37 -31.06
CA SER A 93 10.28 -12.91 -30.01
C SER A 93 9.27 -11.87 -29.51
N ALA A 94 8.01 -12.28 -29.32
CA ALA A 94 7.00 -11.43 -28.71
C ALA A 94 7.10 -11.48 -27.18
N GLN A 95 6.90 -10.32 -26.54
CA GLN A 95 7.03 -10.16 -25.10
C GLN A 95 5.73 -9.64 -24.51
N LEU A 96 5.17 -10.40 -23.57
CA LEU A 96 4.08 -9.98 -22.69
C LEU A 96 4.67 -9.24 -21.49
N MET A 97 4.16 -8.04 -21.24
CA MET A 97 4.48 -7.22 -20.07
C MET A 97 3.24 -7.05 -19.21
N ALA A 98 3.40 -7.20 -17.90
CA ALA A 98 2.32 -7.05 -16.95
C ALA A 98 2.78 -6.25 -15.72
N GLY A 99 1.97 -5.27 -15.30
CA GLY A 99 2.23 -4.46 -14.12
C GLY A 99 0.94 -3.86 -13.58
N PHE A 100 0.96 -3.38 -12.34
CA PHE A 100 -0.18 -2.67 -11.77
C PHE A 100 -0.12 -1.20 -12.17
N ASP A 101 -1.24 -0.65 -12.64
CA ASP A 101 -1.37 0.79 -12.87
C ASP A 101 -1.49 1.56 -11.54
N ASN A 102 -1.34 2.89 -11.59
CA ASN A 102 -1.44 3.76 -10.41
C ASN A 102 -2.79 3.66 -9.66
N GLY A 103 -3.80 2.99 -10.23
CA GLY A 103 -5.11 2.75 -9.63
C GLY A 103 -5.32 1.33 -9.07
N GLY A 104 -4.27 0.49 -9.07
CA GLY A 104 -4.35 -0.90 -8.59
C GLY A 104 -4.98 -1.87 -9.59
N SER A 105 -5.24 -1.46 -10.82
CA SER A 105 -5.67 -2.36 -11.89
C SER A 105 -4.45 -3.04 -12.50
N LEU A 106 -4.50 -4.36 -12.67
CA LEU A 106 -3.51 -5.06 -13.49
C LEU A 106 -3.60 -4.51 -14.92
N ALA A 107 -2.49 -4.23 -15.57
CA ALA A 107 -2.41 -3.81 -16.95
C ALA A 107 -1.42 -4.72 -17.68
N ILE A 108 -1.77 -5.11 -18.90
CA ILE A 108 -0.93 -5.93 -19.77
C ILE A 108 -0.75 -5.27 -21.13
N ALA A 109 0.43 -5.45 -21.72
CA ALA A 109 0.72 -5.18 -23.11
C ALA A 109 1.55 -6.30 -23.73
N VAL A 110 1.34 -6.57 -25.01
CA VAL A 110 2.14 -7.50 -25.79
C VAL A 110 2.87 -6.70 -26.87
N THR A 111 4.19 -6.84 -26.90
CA THR A 111 5.06 -6.17 -27.88
C THR A 111 5.74 -7.20 -28.76
N GLU A 112 5.76 -6.95 -30.06
CA GLU A 112 6.45 -7.79 -31.04
C GLU A 112 7.35 -6.88 -31.87
N GLY A 113 8.65 -7.19 -31.89
CA GLY A 113 9.63 -6.42 -32.66
C GLY A 113 9.71 -4.92 -32.36
N GLY A 114 9.31 -4.49 -31.16
CA GLY A 114 9.29 -3.09 -30.73
C GLY A 114 7.98 -2.34 -31.00
N ARG A 115 6.97 -3.01 -31.56
CA ARG A 115 5.61 -2.47 -31.76
C ARG A 115 4.64 -3.15 -30.80
N THR A 116 3.76 -2.37 -30.16
CA THR A 116 2.71 -2.93 -29.32
C THR A 116 1.60 -3.51 -30.18
N VAL A 117 1.35 -4.82 -30.05
CA VAL A 117 0.33 -5.57 -30.80
C VAL A 117 -0.97 -5.65 -30.01
N TYR A 118 -0.88 -5.62 -28.68
CA TYR A 118 -2.04 -5.66 -27.80
C TYR A 118 -1.81 -4.80 -26.56
N GLU A 119 -2.80 -3.99 -26.18
CA GLU A 119 -2.85 -3.27 -24.91
C GLU A 119 -4.22 -3.44 -24.27
N SER A 120 -4.23 -3.83 -23.00
CA SER A 120 -5.49 -3.91 -22.26
C SER A 120 -6.09 -2.53 -21.90
N HIS A 121 -5.25 -1.50 -21.79
CA HIS A 121 -5.66 -0.12 -21.48
C HIS A 121 -4.91 0.87 -22.39
N PRO A 122 -5.46 1.17 -23.60
CA PRO A 122 -4.79 2.05 -24.55
C PRO A 122 -4.57 3.45 -23.96
N GLY A 123 -3.33 3.94 -24.02
CA GLY A 123 -2.96 5.30 -23.58
C GLY A 123 -2.60 5.46 -22.09
N ARG A 124 -2.54 4.37 -21.30
CA ARG A 124 -1.94 4.41 -19.95
C ARG A 124 -0.56 3.77 -19.98
N SER A 125 0.47 4.53 -19.58
CA SER A 125 1.85 4.04 -19.56
C SER A 125 2.01 2.89 -18.57
N LEU A 126 2.26 1.68 -19.08
CA LEU A 126 2.92 0.64 -18.31
C LEU A 126 4.30 1.16 -17.97
N GLN A 127 4.62 1.31 -16.68
CA GLN A 127 5.96 1.70 -16.23
C GLN A 127 6.92 0.55 -16.51
N VAL A 128 7.41 0.49 -17.73
CA VAL A 128 8.52 -0.37 -18.13
C VAL A 128 9.79 0.37 -17.75
N ASP A 129 10.62 -0.22 -16.91
CA ASP A 129 12.00 0.18 -16.71
C ASP A 129 12.73 0.12 -18.07
N ARG A 130 12.83 1.28 -18.71
CA ARG A 130 13.34 1.46 -20.07
C ARG A 130 14.85 1.66 -20.03
N SER A 131 15.57 0.72 -19.44
CA SER A 131 17.03 0.81 -19.29
C SER A 131 17.84 0.53 -20.57
N SER A 132 17.25 0.45 -21.77
CA SER A 132 18.04 0.24 -23.00
C SER A 132 17.44 0.73 -24.32
N VAL A 133 16.80 1.90 -24.38
CA VAL A 133 16.75 2.66 -25.66
C VAL A 133 16.79 4.17 -25.39
N GLN A 134 17.98 4.74 -25.59
CA GLN A 134 18.30 6.06 -26.14
C GLN A 134 17.25 7.18 -25.97
N THR A 135 17.54 8.04 -24.99
CA THR A 135 17.42 9.51 -24.99
C THR A 135 16.51 10.16 -26.03
N VAL A 136 15.23 10.37 -25.73
CA VAL A 136 14.46 11.56 -26.18
C VAL A 136 13.38 11.89 -25.16
N ALA A 137 13.45 13.13 -24.64
CA ALA A 137 12.45 13.94 -23.95
C ALA A 137 11.65 13.31 -22.78
N SER A 138 12.02 13.70 -21.56
CA SER A 138 11.13 13.66 -20.39
C SER A 138 9.84 14.41 -20.70
N GLU A 139 8.71 13.71 -20.76
CA GLU A 139 7.43 14.30 -20.37
C GLU A 139 7.34 14.20 -18.85
N GLU A 140 7.74 15.28 -18.19
CA GLU A 140 7.47 15.51 -16.78
C GLU A 140 5.95 15.52 -16.57
N ALA A 141 5.43 14.45 -15.98
CA ALA A 141 4.14 14.51 -15.32
C ALA A 141 4.25 15.56 -14.19
N PRO A 142 3.34 16.54 -14.12
CA PRO A 142 3.48 17.66 -13.20
C PRO A 142 3.29 17.18 -11.75
N GLY A 143 4.39 17.11 -10.99
CA GLY A 143 4.38 17.23 -9.54
C GLY A 143 4.30 15.96 -8.68
N GLY A 144 5.18 14.97 -8.90
CA GLY A 144 5.36 13.86 -7.96
C GLY A 144 6.79 13.29 -7.97
N LEU A 145 7.31 12.90 -6.81
CA LEU A 145 8.53 12.09 -6.69
C LEU A 145 8.38 10.81 -7.54
N SER A 146 9.45 10.33 -8.18
CA SER A 146 9.38 9.07 -8.94
C SER A 146 9.04 7.90 -8.00
N VAL A 147 8.37 6.87 -8.53
CA VAL A 147 7.94 5.69 -7.75
C VAL A 147 9.14 5.03 -7.06
N GLU A 148 10.28 4.90 -7.75
CA GLU A 148 11.57 4.47 -7.20
C GLU A 148 12.05 5.31 -6.01
N GLN A 149 11.92 6.64 -6.09
CA GLN A 149 12.36 7.52 -5.01
C GLN A 149 11.46 7.40 -3.78
N MET A 150 10.14 7.30 -3.99
CA MET A 150 9.20 7.07 -2.88
C MET A 150 9.43 5.73 -2.19
N THR A 151 9.70 4.65 -2.94
CA THR A 151 9.95 3.32 -2.35
C THR A 151 11.24 3.31 -1.55
N GLN A 152 12.34 3.87 -2.08
CA GLN A 152 13.61 3.95 -1.35
C GLN A 152 13.50 4.80 -0.07
N LEU A 153 12.81 5.94 -0.13
CA LEU A 153 12.58 6.79 1.05
C LEU A 153 11.73 6.07 2.10
N SER A 154 10.67 5.38 1.67
CA SER A 154 9.81 4.59 2.54
C SER A 154 10.59 3.45 3.21
N GLN A 155 11.43 2.72 2.46
CA GLN A 155 12.27 1.65 2.99
C GLN A 155 13.28 2.16 4.04
N ARG A 156 13.94 3.30 3.79
CA ARG A 156 14.86 3.91 4.75
C ARG A 156 14.14 4.36 6.01
N LYS A 157 12.95 4.96 5.88
CA LYS A 157 12.09 5.34 7.01
C LYS A 157 11.68 4.11 7.83
N TRP A 158 11.26 3.04 7.17
CA TRP A 158 10.89 1.78 7.81
C TRP A 158 12.04 1.18 8.60
N GLN A 159 13.23 1.05 8.00
CA GLN A 159 14.39 0.45 8.68
C GLN A 159 14.78 1.20 9.96
N ARG A 160 14.61 2.52 9.97
CA ARG A 160 14.87 3.36 11.14
C ARG A 160 13.81 3.21 12.23
N ASN A 161 12.53 3.15 11.85
CA ASN A 161 11.41 3.28 12.79
C ASN A 161 10.80 1.92 13.22
N LYS A 162 11.17 0.81 12.56
CA LYS A 162 10.55 -0.52 12.76
C LYS A 162 10.38 -0.94 14.22
N TYR A 163 11.38 -0.66 15.07
CA TYR A 163 11.35 -1.07 16.47
C TYR A 163 10.29 -0.32 17.28
N SER A 164 10.12 0.99 17.07
CA SER A 164 9.04 1.76 17.68
C SER A 164 7.65 1.29 17.20
N ILE A 165 7.54 0.93 15.91
CA ILE A 165 6.29 0.41 15.34
C ILE A 165 5.95 -0.96 15.96
N TYR A 166 6.95 -1.84 16.11
CA TYR A 166 6.75 -3.12 16.78
C TYR A 166 6.38 -2.96 18.25
N ALA A 167 6.97 -2.00 18.96
CA ALA A 167 6.64 -1.72 20.35
C ALA A 167 5.17 -1.29 20.50
N ASP A 168 4.70 -0.37 19.65
CA ASP A 168 3.30 0.05 19.63
C ASP A 168 2.34 -1.13 19.33
N MET A 169 2.67 -1.92 18.30
CA MET A 169 1.86 -3.07 17.91
C MET A 169 1.81 -4.14 19.00
N ALA A 170 2.93 -4.38 19.69
CA ALA A 170 2.99 -5.31 20.81
C ALA A 170 2.16 -4.83 22.00
N LEU A 171 2.20 -3.53 22.32
CA LEU A 171 1.36 -2.93 23.36
C LEU A 171 -0.14 -3.03 23.02
N GLY A 172 -0.50 -2.73 21.77
CA GLY A 172 -1.88 -2.87 21.29
C GLY A 172 -2.36 -4.32 21.34
N ALA A 173 -1.52 -5.27 20.89
CA ALA A 173 -1.83 -6.69 20.95
C ALA A 173 -1.99 -7.19 22.40
N LEU A 174 -1.12 -6.74 23.32
CA LEU A 174 -1.24 -7.07 24.74
C LEU A 174 -2.57 -6.59 25.31
N PHE A 175 -2.94 -5.34 25.06
CA PHE A 175 -4.22 -4.78 25.50
C PHE A 175 -5.40 -5.61 24.97
N PHE A 176 -5.40 -5.93 23.68
CA PHE A 176 -6.45 -6.72 23.06
C PHE A 176 -6.55 -8.13 23.62
N ILE A 177 -5.41 -8.83 23.77
CA ILE A 177 -5.35 -10.19 24.32
C ILE A 177 -5.89 -10.22 25.75
N VAL A 178 -5.43 -9.30 26.60
CA VAL A 178 -5.90 -9.23 27.99
C VAL A 178 -7.39 -8.93 28.02
N GLY A 179 -7.86 -7.93 27.29
CA GLY A 179 -9.28 -7.58 27.25
C GLY A 179 -10.15 -8.73 26.74
N LYS A 180 -9.67 -9.50 25.76
CA LYS A 180 -10.44 -10.63 25.22
C LYS A 180 -10.44 -11.87 26.13
N VAL A 181 -9.34 -12.14 26.83
CA VAL A 181 -9.19 -13.31 27.72
C VAL A 181 -9.87 -13.07 29.06
N THR A 182 -9.77 -11.85 29.60
CA THR A 182 -10.28 -11.52 30.93
C THR A 182 -11.70 -10.96 30.90
N GLU A 183 -12.15 -10.51 29.72
CA GLU A 183 -13.43 -9.80 29.52
C GLU A 183 -13.56 -8.53 30.39
N ASP A 184 -12.44 -8.02 30.90
CA ASP A 184 -12.33 -6.82 31.73
C ASP A 184 -11.47 -5.76 31.04
N LEU A 185 -12.14 -4.69 30.59
CA LEU A 185 -11.51 -3.57 29.92
C LEU A 185 -10.64 -2.72 30.86
N ALA A 186 -11.00 -2.62 32.13
CA ALA A 186 -10.23 -1.87 33.12
C ALA A 186 -8.93 -2.59 33.44
N LEU A 187 -8.97 -3.91 33.61
CA LEU A 187 -7.78 -4.74 33.78
C LEU A 187 -6.86 -4.67 32.55
N ALA A 188 -7.42 -4.74 31.34
CA ALA A 188 -6.66 -4.57 30.10
C ALA A 188 -5.95 -3.20 30.03
N ALA A 189 -6.64 -2.13 30.42
CA ALA A 189 -6.07 -0.79 30.46
C ALA A 189 -4.95 -0.67 31.50
N LEU A 190 -5.13 -1.25 32.70
CA LEU A 190 -4.11 -1.26 33.75
C LEU A 190 -2.86 -2.06 33.34
N ILE A 191 -3.04 -3.25 32.77
CA ILE A 191 -1.91 -4.08 32.30
C ILE A 191 -1.21 -3.40 31.12
N GLY A 192 -1.96 -2.86 30.16
CA GLY A 192 -1.41 -2.09 29.03
C GLY A 192 -0.62 -0.87 29.51
N ALA A 193 -1.15 -0.13 30.49
CA ALA A 193 -0.46 1.01 31.08
C ALA A 193 0.82 0.60 31.84
N ALA A 194 0.77 -0.48 32.62
CA ALA A 194 1.93 -1.02 33.32
C ALA A 194 3.03 -1.45 32.35
N ALA A 195 2.66 -2.15 31.27
CA ALA A 195 3.59 -2.54 30.20
C ALA A 195 4.19 -1.32 29.49
N GLY A 196 3.38 -0.29 29.23
CA GLY A 196 3.84 0.98 28.67
C GLY A 196 4.84 1.72 29.56
N LEU A 197 4.57 1.79 30.87
CA LEU A 197 5.51 2.36 31.85
C LEU A 197 6.81 1.56 31.95
N LEU A 198 6.71 0.23 31.92
CA LEU A 198 7.89 -0.65 31.85
C LEU A 198 8.69 -0.41 30.58
N LEU A 199 8.04 -0.20 29.43
CA LEU A 199 8.70 0.14 28.18
C LEU A 199 9.44 1.49 28.29
N VAL A 200 8.80 2.49 28.93
CA VAL A 200 9.44 3.78 29.21
C VAL A 200 10.68 3.61 30.09
N ALA A 201 10.59 2.79 31.14
CA ALA A 201 11.72 2.47 32.00
C ALA A 201 12.81 1.67 31.28
N ALA A 202 12.45 0.78 30.35
CA ALA A 202 13.37 -0.02 29.56
C ALA A 202 14.10 0.81 28.50
N GLN A 203 13.46 1.85 27.96
CA GLN A 203 14.06 2.74 26.95
C GLN A 203 15.41 3.31 27.39
N ARG A 204 15.60 3.58 28.69
CA ARG A 204 16.89 4.11 29.21
C ARG A 204 18.07 3.13 29.05
N PHE A 205 17.78 1.85 28.85
CA PHE A 205 18.78 0.79 28.70
C PHE A 205 18.92 0.30 27.26
N VAL A 206 18.05 0.75 26.35
CA VAL A 206 18.01 0.31 24.96
C VAL A 206 18.48 1.44 24.06
N LYS A 207 19.48 1.15 23.21
CA LYS A 207 20.04 2.13 22.25
C LYS A 207 19.08 2.47 21.10
N VAL A 208 18.09 1.62 20.89
CA VAL A 208 17.08 1.75 19.83
C VAL A 208 15.89 2.56 20.35
N ASP A 209 15.33 3.43 19.49
CA ASP A 209 14.13 4.20 19.81
C ASP A 209 12.89 3.29 19.80
N LEU A 210 12.40 2.91 20.99
CA LEU A 210 11.16 2.15 21.19
C LEU A 210 9.96 3.06 21.42
N LEU A 211 10.18 4.26 21.98
CA LEU A 211 9.13 5.23 22.35
C LEU A 211 8.85 6.26 21.25
N GLY A 212 9.58 6.17 20.15
CA GLY A 212 9.46 7.05 19.00
C GLY A 212 8.10 7.06 18.34
N GLY A 213 7.30 6.03 18.60
CA GLY A 213 5.93 5.89 18.13
C GLY A 213 4.91 6.54 19.05
N PHE A 214 3.74 5.92 19.15
CA PHE A 214 2.62 6.37 19.99
C PHE A 214 2.55 5.67 21.35
N ALA A 215 3.43 4.72 21.67
CA ALA A 215 3.41 3.95 22.91
C ALA A 215 3.21 4.81 24.16
N VAL A 216 4.00 5.88 24.35
CA VAL A 216 3.90 6.74 25.55
C VAL A 216 2.55 7.45 25.60
N PHE A 217 2.10 7.97 24.46
CA PHE A 217 0.83 8.66 24.36
C PHE A 217 -0.34 7.70 24.66
N GLY A 218 -0.34 6.52 24.04
CA GLY A 218 -1.31 5.46 24.29
C GLY A 218 -1.32 5.02 25.75
N THR A 219 -0.14 4.85 26.37
CA THR A 219 0.01 4.53 27.79
C THR A 219 -0.68 5.57 28.69
N ILE A 220 -0.42 6.86 28.45
CA ILE A 220 -1.05 7.95 29.21
C ILE A 220 -2.56 7.95 28.98
N MET A 221 -3.01 7.77 27.73
CA MET A 221 -4.44 7.73 27.41
C MET A 221 -5.16 6.53 28.03
N LEU A 222 -4.51 5.37 28.13
CA LEU A 222 -5.05 4.22 28.85
C LEU A 222 -5.23 4.51 30.34
N LEU A 223 -4.27 5.18 30.99
CA LEU A 223 -4.39 5.58 32.39
C LEU A 223 -5.54 6.56 32.60
N ILE A 224 -5.66 7.58 31.73
CA ILE A 224 -6.76 8.55 31.80
C ILE A 224 -8.09 7.84 31.57
N SER A 225 -8.17 6.96 30.56
CA SER A 225 -9.36 6.18 30.24
C SER A 225 -9.78 5.23 31.37
N ALA A 226 -8.82 4.59 32.04
CA ALA A 226 -9.06 3.73 33.19
C ALA A 226 -9.54 4.52 34.41
N ALA A 227 -8.88 5.64 34.72
CA ALA A 227 -9.29 6.53 35.80
C ALA A 227 -10.71 7.05 35.58
N PHE A 228 -11.05 7.42 34.35
CA PHE A 228 -12.38 7.84 33.96
C PHE A 228 -13.41 6.73 34.17
N SER A 229 -13.12 5.51 33.73
CA SER A 229 -14.00 4.35 33.91
C SER A 229 -14.21 3.94 35.38
N LEU A 230 -13.24 4.20 36.26
CA LEU A 230 -13.40 3.95 37.70
C LEU A 230 -14.16 5.06 38.41
N ALA A 231 -13.94 6.32 38.01
CA ALA A 231 -14.53 7.48 38.66
C ALA A 231 -15.97 7.79 38.19
N LEU A 232 -16.30 7.45 36.94
CA LEU A 232 -17.56 7.81 36.29
C LEU A 232 -18.21 6.58 35.66
N GLN A 233 -19.03 5.89 36.45
CA GLN A 233 -19.70 4.64 36.08
C GLN A 233 -21.14 4.82 35.55
N ASP A 234 -21.65 6.06 35.53
CA ASP A 234 -22.99 6.38 35.04
C ASP A 234 -23.08 6.19 33.51
N ASP A 235 -24.21 5.67 33.03
CA ASP A 235 -24.47 5.35 31.62
C ASP A 235 -24.25 6.57 30.71
N TYR A 236 -24.64 7.76 31.19
CA TYR A 236 -24.37 9.01 30.48
C TYR A 236 -22.87 9.25 30.29
N TRP A 237 -22.06 9.03 31.32
CA TRP A 237 -20.61 9.22 31.25
C TRP A 237 -19.92 8.14 30.42
N VAL A 238 -20.48 6.93 30.34
CA VAL A 238 -20.03 5.89 29.41
C VAL A 238 -20.16 6.39 27.96
N GLN A 239 -21.30 7.00 27.60
CA GLN A 239 -21.49 7.57 26.26
C GLN A 239 -20.59 8.78 26.00
N MET A 240 -20.38 9.63 27.02
CA MET A 240 -19.56 10.85 26.91
C MET A 240 -18.05 10.59 26.93
N LYS A 241 -17.60 9.41 27.37
CA LYS A 241 -16.18 9.06 27.45
C LYS A 241 -15.43 9.33 26.15
N GLY A 242 -16.02 8.92 25.01
CA GLY A 242 -15.46 9.16 23.68
C GLY A 242 -15.32 10.65 23.34
N THR A 243 -16.33 11.45 23.66
CA THR A 243 -16.30 12.91 23.46
C THR A 243 -15.22 13.58 24.30
N VAL A 244 -15.12 13.25 25.60
CA VAL A 244 -14.14 13.87 26.51
C VAL A 244 -12.70 13.52 26.09
N LEU A 245 -12.42 12.23 25.85
CA LEU A 245 -11.10 11.78 25.43
C LEU A 245 -10.74 12.28 24.03
N GLY A 246 -11.74 12.36 23.13
CA GLY A 246 -11.61 12.92 21.79
C GLY A 246 -11.23 14.40 21.81
N LEU A 247 -11.92 15.22 22.61
CA LEU A 247 -11.61 16.64 22.77
C LEU A 247 -10.26 16.87 23.45
N LEU A 248 -9.91 16.05 24.46
CA LEU A 248 -8.59 16.10 25.09
C LEU A 248 -7.49 15.82 24.07
N THR A 249 -7.64 14.74 23.29
CA THR A 249 -6.69 14.37 22.24
C THR A 249 -6.60 15.46 21.18
N ALA A 250 -7.74 15.96 20.70
CA ALA A 250 -7.79 17.04 19.72
C ALA A 250 -7.07 18.30 20.23
N SER A 251 -7.24 18.66 21.50
CA SER A 251 -6.57 19.81 22.10
C SER A 251 -5.05 19.65 22.10
N LEU A 252 -4.55 18.46 22.46
CA LEU A 252 -3.12 18.16 22.44
C LEU A 252 -2.54 18.23 21.01
N PHE A 253 -3.28 17.70 20.03
CA PHE A 253 -2.92 17.79 18.62
C PHE A 253 -2.94 19.23 18.09
N MET A 254 -3.92 20.04 18.49
CA MET A 254 -4.01 21.45 18.10
C MET A 254 -2.84 22.25 18.67
N ILE A 255 -2.52 22.04 19.95
CA ILE A 255 -1.39 22.68 20.62
C ILE A 255 -0.07 22.31 19.93
N ASP A 256 0.12 21.04 19.59
CA ASP A 256 1.31 20.60 18.86
C ASP A 256 1.39 21.22 17.46
N GLY A 257 0.28 21.21 16.72
CA GLY A 257 0.20 21.79 15.37
C GLY A 257 0.46 23.29 15.34
N LEU A 258 -0.14 24.06 16.25
CA LEU A 258 -0.03 25.53 16.28
C LEU A 258 1.27 26.01 16.93
N LEU A 259 1.63 25.48 18.11
CA LEU A 259 2.75 26.02 18.90
C LEU A 259 4.07 25.34 18.57
N ARG A 260 4.05 24.05 18.20
CA ARG A 260 5.24 23.24 17.93
C ARG A 260 5.38 22.84 16.47
N ARG A 261 4.52 23.35 15.58
CA ARG A 261 4.49 23.03 14.14
C ARG A 261 4.42 21.52 13.86
N GLY A 262 3.74 20.77 14.73
CA GLY A 262 3.58 19.32 14.61
C GLY A 262 4.83 18.50 14.96
N ALA A 263 5.81 19.09 15.65
CA ALA A 263 7.09 18.44 15.93
C ALA A 263 6.97 17.12 16.73
N TYR A 264 5.86 16.89 17.43
CA TYR A 264 5.65 15.67 18.21
C TYR A 264 4.66 14.72 17.53
N PHE A 265 3.39 15.07 17.45
CA PHE A 265 2.35 14.20 16.90
C PHE A 265 2.41 14.12 15.38
N GLY A 266 2.58 15.26 14.71
CA GLY A 266 2.68 15.28 13.25
C GLY A 266 3.89 14.51 12.74
N ALA A 267 5.04 14.73 13.36
CA ALA A 267 6.27 13.99 13.07
C ALA A 267 6.14 12.48 13.32
N ARG A 268 5.31 12.06 14.29
CA ARG A 268 5.04 10.64 14.55
C ARG A 268 4.12 10.01 13.54
N ILE A 269 3.02 10.67 13.16
CA ILE A 269 2.13 10.15 12.11
C ILE A 269 2.92 9.89 10.83
N GLU A 270 3.82 10.81 10.46
CA GLU A 270 4.68 10.64 9.28
C GLU A 270 5.57 9.38 9.35
N ARG A 271 5.90 8.86 10.55
CA ARG A 271 6.70 7.63 10.70
C ARG A 271 6.00 6.38 10.18
N TYR A 272 4.66 6.39 10.14
CA TYR A 272 3.82 5.28 9.69
C TYR A 272 3.33 5.48 8.25
N MET A 273 3.58 6.64 7.66
CA MET A 273 3.07 6.99 6.35
C MET A 273 4.14 6.78 5.26
N PRO A 274 3.76 6.20 4.11
CA PRO A 274 4.67 6.04 2.98
C PRO A 274 4.95 7.39 2.27
N LEU A 275 4.12 8.40 2.52
CA LEU A 275 4.15 9.70 1.85
C LEU A 275 4.69 10.79 2.79
N PRO A 276 5.42 11.80 2.26
CA PRO A 276 5.85 12.94 3.04
C PRO A 276 4.67 13.88 3.35
N LEU A 277 4.53 14.25 4.62
CA LEU A 277 3.44 15.10 5.13
C LEU A 277 4.00 16.36 5.81
N HIS A 278 3.26 17.46 5.70
CA HIS A 278 3.46 18.68 6.48
C HIS A 278 3.02 18.42 7.93
N HIS A 279 3.96 18.48 8.88
CA HIS A 279 3.76 18.06 10.28
C HIS A 279 2.72 18.89 11.02
N ASP A 280 2.74 20.20 10.81
CA ASP A 280 1.78 21.17 11.31
C ASP A 280 0.37 20.87 10.79
N ARG A 281 0.23 20.68 9.48
CA ARG A 281 -1.06 20.41 8.84
C ARG A 281 -1.64 19.08 9.29
N ILE A 282 -0.86 18.01 9.32
CA ILE A 282 -1.38 16.72 9.78
C ILE A 282 -1.82 16.81 11.25
N ALA A 283 -1.07 17.52 12.12
CA ALA A 283 -1.44 17.68 13.52
C ALA A 283 -2.74 18.49 13.69
N ILE A 284 -2.87 19.63 13.00
CA ILE A 284 -4.09 20.45 13.00
C ILE A 284 -5.27 19.68 12.40
N GLY A 285 -5.06 18.99 11.29
CA GLY A 285 -6.09 18.21 10.62
C GLY A 285 -6.61 17.10 11.52
N MET A 286 -5.73 16.35 12.19
CA MET A 286 -6.14 15.33 13.17
C MET A 286 -6.89 15.92 14.36
N SER A 287 -6.53 17.13 14.79
CA SER A 287 -7.31 17.84 15.81
C SER A 287 -8.73 18.13 15.33
N LEU A 288 -8.89 18.65 14.11
CA LEU A 288 -10.21 18.91 13.53
C LEU A 288 -11.05 17.64 13.42
N VAL A 289 -10.45 16.52 13.00
CA VAL A 289 -11.14 15.21 13.01
C VAL A 289 -11.60 14.87 14.41
N GLY A 290 -10.72 14.96 15.42
CA GLY A 290 -11.08 14.68 16.81
C GLY A 290 -12.23 15.55 17.33
N VAL A 291 -12.24 16.85 17.01
CA VAL A 291 -13.35 17.75 17.36
C VAL A 291 -14.64 17.34 16.66
N VAL A 292 -14.61 17.11 15.35
CA VAL A 292 -15.80 16.72 14.57
C VAL A 292 -16.38 15.41 15.11
N MET A 293 -15.54 14.40 15.36
CA MET A 293 -15.99 13.12 15.91
C MET A 293 -16.55 13.27 17.32
N ALA A 294 -15.91 14.08 18.18
CA ALA A 294 -16.40 14.30 19.53
C ALA A 294 -17.74 15.05 19.57
N VAL A 295 -17.93 16.04 18.68
CA VAL A 295 -19.19 16.77 18.51
C VAL A 295 -20.26 15.85 17.95
N ALA A 296 -19.93 15.00 16.97
CA ALA A 296 -20.87 14.03 16.42
C ALA A 296 -21.32 13.03 17.48
N ASN A 297 -20.40 12.45 18.27
CA ASN A 297 -20.75 11.57 19.39
C ASN A 297 -21.62 12.29 20.43
N TYR A 298 -21.26 13.52 20.81
CA TYR A 298 -22.06 14.32 21.74
C TYR A 298 -23.48 14.55 21.22
N TYR A 299 -23.61 14.91 19.95
CA TYR A 299 -24.89 15.15 19.32
C TYR A 299 -25.74 13.88 19.30
N VAL A 300 -25.17 12.76 18.87
CA VAL A 300 -25.85 11.47 18.81
C VAL A 300 -26.33 11.02 20.20
N ALA A 301 -25.45 11.06 21.19
CA ALA A 301 -25.78 10.62 22.54
C ALA A 301 -26.87 11.47 23.22
N ASN A 302 -26.96 12.77 22.93
CA ASN A 302 -27.96 13.65 23.57
C ASN A 302 -29.29 13.74 22.82
N HIS A 303 -29.35 13.39 21.54
CA HIS A 303 -30.54 13.59 20.71
C HIS A 303 -31.17 12.30 20.18
N PHE A 304 -30.51 11.16 20.33
CA PHE A 304 -30.99 9.86 19.85
C PHE A 304 -31.08 8.84 20.98
N THR A 305 -31.67 7.68 20.67
CA THR A 305 -31.76 6.56 21.61
C THR A 305 -30.42 5.85 21.79
N GLU A 306 -30.29 5.11 22.89
CA GLU A 306 -29.09 4.31 23.17
C GLU A 306 -28.80 3.27 22.07
N ASP A 307 -29.83 2.61 21.53
CA ASP A 307 -29.68 1.66 20.42
C ASP A 307 -29.06 2.32 19.17
N PHE A 308 -29.47 3.56 18.89
CA PHE A 308 -28.89 4.31 17.78
C PHE A 308 -27.46 4.76 18.08
N TRP A 309 -27.16 5.15 19.32
CA TRP A 309 -25.80 5.48 19.75
C TRP A 309 -24.85 4.27 19.67
N LEU A 310 -25.30 3.06 20.03
CA LEU A 310 -24.56 1.82 19.83
C LEU A 310 -24.31 1.54 18.35
N THR A 311 -25.32 1.78 17.51
CA THR A 311 -25.18 1.65 16.05
C THR A 311 -24.15 2.66 15.51
N TRP A 312 -24.19 3.90 15.99
CA TRP A 312 -23.25 4.96 15.63
C TRP A 312 -21.81 4.56 15.96
N THR A 313 -21.54 4.23 17.22
CA THR A 313 -20.20 3.90 17.71
C THR A 313 -19.64 2.62 17.10
N THR A 314 -20.51 1.67 16.75
CA THR A 314 -20.08 0.38 16.18
C THR A 314 -19.84 0.46 14.67
N PHE A 315 -20.71 1.15 13.93
CA PHE A 315 -20.75 1.04 12.46
C PHE A 315 -20.52 2.34 11.70
N LEU A 316 -20.86 3.51 12.26
CA LEU A 316 -20.79 4.79 11.54
C LEU A 316 -19.53 5.59 11.89
N ASP A 317 -19.08 5.51 13.14
CA ASP A 317 -17.95 6.28 13.67
C ASP A 317 -16.64 5.96 12.92
N LEU A 318 -16.36 4.68 12.70
CA LEU A 318 -15.14 4.23 12.02
C LEU A 318 -15.10 4.65 10.53
N PRO A 319 -16.14 4.39 9.70
CA PRO A 319 -16.14 4.86 8.31
C PRO A 319 -16.02 6.38 8.18
N LEU A 320 -16.71 7.14 9.05
CA LEU A 320 -16.66 8.60 9.04
C LEU A 320 -15.26 9.10 9.40
N SER A 321 -14.70 8.61 10.52
CA SER A 321 -13.35 8.99 10.95
C SER A 321 -12.29 8.64 9.91
N MET A 322 -12.43 7.49 9.23
CA MET A 322 -11.54 7.08 8.15
C MET A 322 -11.65 8.00 6.93
N ALA A 323 -12.86 8.37 6.50
CA ALA A 323 -13.05 9.32 5.41
C ALA A 323 -12.43 10.69 5.71
N LEU A 324 -12.65 11.20 6.92
CA LEU A 324 -12.07 12.46 7.38
C LEU A 324 -10.53 12.37 7.48
N PHE A 325 -10.01 11.25 7.97
CA PHE A 325 -8.57 11.00 8.02
C PHE A 325 -7.93 11.04 6.63
N TYR A 326 -8.53 10.39 5.63
CA TYR A 326 -8.04 10.45 4.26
C TYR A 326 -8.11 11.87 3.68
N ALA A 327 -9.18 12.63 3.96
CA ALA A 327 -9.28 14.03 3.57
C ALA A 327 -8.14 14.87 4.17
N VAL A 328 -7.79 14.63 5.44
CA VAL A 328 -6.65 15.29 6.10
C VAL A 328 -5.32 14.88 5.46
N ILE A 329 -5.09 13.59 5.17
CA ILE A 329 -3.87 13.14 4.49
C ILE A 329 -3.72 13.86 3.15
N PHE A 330 -4.80 13.92 2.37
CA PHE A 330 -4.81 14.58 1.07
C PHE A 330 -4.43 16.07 1.20
N TRP A 331 -4.96 16.75 2.22
CA TRP A 331 -4.67 18.16 2.51
C TRP A 331 -3.24 18.40 3.06
N ALA A 332 -2.74 17.49 3.89
CA ALA A 332 -1.44 17.60 4.56
C ALA A 332 -0.26 17.13 3.69
N ARG A 333 -0.51 16.55 2.52
CA ARG A 333 0.53 16.04 1.62
C ARG A 333 1.45 17.16 1.12
N LYS A 334 2.77 16.95 1.24
CA LYS A 334 3.78 17.84 0.64
C LYS A 334 3.74 17.72 -0.89
N ARG A 335 3.71 18.84 -1.60
CA ARG A 335 3.87 18.89 -3.07
C ARG A 335 5.33 19.20 -3.39
N SER A 336 5.86 18.67 -4.49
CA SER A 336 7.28 18.83 -4.86
C SER A 336 7.76 20.28 -5.01
N ALA A 337 6.83 21.24 -5.17
CA ALA A 337 7.13 22.67 -5.28
C ALA A 337 7.55 23.34 -3.95
N ASP A 338 7.49 22.63 -2.82
CA ASP A 338 7.80 23.17 -1.48
C ASP A 338 9.28 22.98 -1.08
N GLU A 339 10.15 22.44 -1.95
CA GLU A 339 11.60 22.40 -1.70
C GLU A 339 12.22 23.78 -1.97
N PRO A 340 12.86 24.43 -0.97
CA PRO A 340 13.60 25.65 -1.22
C PRO A 340 14.78 25.34 -2.15
N TYR A 341 14.87 26.09 -3.23
CA TYR A 341 15.99 26.11 -4.17
C TYR A 341 17.30 26.29 -3.39
N HIS A 342 18.00 25.19 -3.07
CA HIS A 342 19.39 25.28 -2.65
C HIS A 342 20.21 25.52 -3.90
N GLY A 343 20.41 26.81 -4.20
CA GLY A 343 21.33 27.28 -5.23
C GLY A 343 22.72 26.67 -5.00
N SER A 344 23.23 26.13 -6.11
CA SER A 344 24.57 25.59 -6.33
C SER A 344 25.70 26.44 -5.77
#